data_AF-A0A7S1GNW8-F1
#
_entry.id   AF-A0A7S1GNW8-F1
#
_cell.length_a   1.000
_cell.length_b   1.000
_cell.length_c   1.000
_cell.angle_alpha   90.00
_cell.angle_beta   90.00
_cell.angle_gamma   90.00
#
_symmetry.space_group_name_H-M   'P 1'
#
loop_
_entity.id
_entity.type
_entity.pdbx_description
1 polymer ?
#
loop_
_entity_poly.entity_id
_entity_poly.type
_entity_poly.pdbx_seq_one_letter_code
_entity_poly.pdbx_strand_id
1 'polypeptide(L)'
;RRFATDGIMYDQVARCCMEYAQQLMMEEGDLVWTTIQTDGDDGDPRKPPVRALVSRSLLQEKDQEQDEEDEAETETGGARSRTPRPTLLVITGKGKVRAGIFSRRHLQVTGLEPSCALSIVAQAKQRDMNIVLLDPNVHGERKAMGIIEQSMTQLLPPPSSSHLTHQAPLYIQAHSCAGAYIVRYMMDHYDSYAPYLEAMV
;
A
#
# COMPACT_ATOMS: atom_id res chain seq x y z
N ARG A 1 37.36 13.40 15.42
CA ARG A 1 36.01 13.03 15.91
C ARG A 1 35.58 11.78 15.13
N ARG A 2 35.60 10.60 15.76
CA ARG A 2 35.10 9.36 15.14
C ARG A 2 33.57 9.40 15.25
N PHE A 3 32.90 9.79 14.16
CA PHE A 3 31.47 9.59 14.00
C PHE A 3 31.16 8.10 14.13
N ALA A 4 30.02 7.76 14.73
CA ALA A 4 29.64 6.39 15.03
C ALA A 4 29.89 5.46 13.83
N THR A 5 30.71 4.45 14.10
CA THR A 5 31.17 3.40 13.21
C THR A 5 30.01 2.55 12.68
N ASP A 6 29.97 2.42 11.36
CA ASP A 6 29.55 1.26 10.57
C ASP A 6 28.10 0.77 10.60
N GLY A 7 27.62 0.51 9.37
CA GLY A 7 26.21 0.38 9.00
C GLY A 7 25.43 -0.73 9.69
N ILE A 8 26.05 -1.72 10.33
CA ILE A 8 25.32 -2.85 10.96
C ILE A 8 24.46 -2.37 12.13
N MET A 9 25.03 -1.60 13.06
CA MET A 9 24.28 -1.12 14.24
C MET A 9 23.12 -0.21 13.80
N TYR A 10 23.39 0.71 12.87
CA TYR A 10 22.38 1.59 12.31
C TYR A 10 21.26 0.80 11.63
N ASP A 11 21.61 -0.24 10.87
CA ASP A 11 20.65 -1.08 10.16
C ASP A 11 19.77 -1.89 11.14
N GLN A 12 20.33 -2.36 12.25
CA GLN A 12 19.53 -3.02 13.30
C GLN A 12 18.58 -2.04 13.99
N VAL A 13 19.05 -0.84 14.35
CA VAL A 13 18.17 0.18 14.96
C VAL A 13 17.06 0.58 13.99
N ALA A 14 17.40 0.85 12.73
CA ALA A 14 16.41 1.15 11.69
C ALA A 14 15.39 0.02 11.54
N ARG A 15 15.84 -1.24 11.59
CA ARG A 15 14.98 -2.41 11.57
C ARG A 15 14.01 -2.46 12.75
N CYS A 16 14.50 -2.30 13.99
CA CYS A 16 13.63 -2.30 15.17
C CYS A 16 12.60 -1.16 15.12
N CYS A 17 13.00 0.04 14.68
CA CYS A 17 12.07 1.16 14.51
C CYS A 17 11.01 0.87 13.45
N MET A 18 11.37 0.22 12.33
CA MET A 18 10.42 -0.21 11.30
C MET A 18 9.42 -1.22 11.82
N GLU A 19 9.89 -2.29 12.47
CA GLU A 19 9.04 -3.35 13.00
C GLU A 19 8.05 -2.76 14.03
N TYR A 20 8.53 -1.86 14.89
CA TYR A 20 7.67 -1.17 15.86
C TYR A 20 6.65 -0.25 15.19
N ALA A 21 7.04 0.55 14.19
CA ALA A 21 6.10 1.40 13.48
C ALA A 21 5.06 0.60 12.71
N GLN A 22 5.45 -0.51 12.09
CA GLN A 22 4.54 -1.43 11.41
C GLN A 22 3.53 -2.03 12.38
N GLN A 23 3.99 -2.43 13.57
CA GLN A 23 3.10 -2.90 14.63
C GLN A 23 2.08 -1.82 15.03
N LEU A 24 2.52 -0.58 15.26
CA LEU A 24 1.60 0.53 15.57
C LEU A 24 0.61 0.79 14.43
N MET A 25 1.07 0.77 13.17
CA MET A 25 0.17 0.94 12.01
C MET A 25 -0.84 -0.21 11.90
N MET A 26 -0.47 -1.44 12.26
CA MET A 26 -1.40 -2.57 12.32
C MET A 26 -2.45 -2.37 13.42
N GLU A 27 -2.04 -1.93 14.60
CA GLU A 27 -2.92 -1.71 15.75
C GLU A 27 -3.85 -0.50 15.53
N GLU A 28 -3.30 0.66 15.15
CA GLU A 28 -4.07 1.90 14.96
C GLU A 28 -4.88 1.92 13.66
N GLY A 29 -4.36 1.31 12.58
CA GLY A 29 -4.99 1.30 11.27
C GLY A 29 -5.89 0.09 11.00
N ASP A 30 -5.95 -0.90 11.90
CA ASP A 30 -6.55 -2.23 11.65
C ASP A 30 -6.01 -2.85 10.35
N LEU A 31 -4.67 -2.82 10.23
CA LEU A 31 -3.97 -3.34 9.05
C LEU A 31 -3.48 -4.76 9.31
N VAL A 32 -3.48 -5.54 8.24
CA VAL A 32 -2.96 -6.91 8.22
C VAL A 32 -2.01 -7.07 7.05
N TRP A 33 -1.01 -7.94 7.22
CA TRP A 33 -0.11 -8.27 6.13
C TRP A 33 -0.80 -9.19 5.13
N THR A 34 -0.85 -8.76 3.87
CA THR A 34 -1.25 -9.61 2.74
C THR A 34 -0.05 -9.93 1.85
N THR A 35 -0.04 -11.12 1.26
CA THR A 35 1.02 -11.55 0.35
C THR A 35 0.61 -11.25 -1.08
N ILE A 36 1.45 -10.48 -1.78
CA ILE A 36 1.23 -10.13 -3.19
C ILE A 36 1.87 -11.17 -4.10
N GLN A 37 3.12 -11.52 -3.79
CA GLN A 37 3.90 -12.48 -4.57
C GLN A 37 4.62 -13.42 -3.60
N THR A 38 4.38 -14.73 -3.74
CA THR A 38 4.99 -15.77 -2.90
C THR A 38 6.42 -16.08 -3.32
N ASP A 39 6.68 -16.08 -4.62
CA ASP A 39 7.97 -16.41 -5.20
C ASP A 39 8.62 -15.14 -5.71
N GLY A 40 9.78 -14.76 -5.17
CA GLY A 40 10.55 -13.70 -5.80
C GLY A 40 10.88 -14.14 -7.22
N ASP A 41 10.31 -13.49 -8.23
CA ASP A 41 10.36 -13.62 -9.73
C ASP A 41 11.31 -14.63 -10.40
N ASP A 42 12.41 -15.02 -9.75
CA ASP A 42 13.42 -15.99 -10.18
C ASP A 42 13.27 -17.37 -9.50
N GLY A 43 12.22 -17.61 -8.71
CA GLY A 43 12.05 -18.86 -7.94
C GLY A 43 13.12 -19.06 -6.86
N ASP A 44 13.76 -17.99 -6.38
CA ASP A 44 14.78 -18.07 -5.33
C ASP A 44 14.11 -18.11 -3.95
N PRO A 45 14.09 -19.27 -3.26
CA PRO A 45 13.42 -19.42 -1.96
C PRO A 45 14.11 -18.63 -0.83
N ARG A 46 15.26 -18.00 -1.11
CA ARG A 46 15.98 -17.14 -0.17
C ARG A 46 15.42 -15.71 -0.12
N LYS A 47 14.63 -15.30 -1.11
CA LYS A 47 14.02 -13.97 -1.13
C LYS A 47 12.71 -14.01 -0.33
N PRO A 48 12.48 -13.04 0.58
CA PRO A 48 11.21 -12.96 1.28
C PRO A 48 10.07 -12.68 0.30
N PRO A 49 8.84 -13.13 0.56
CA PRO A 49 7.70 -12.80 -0.30
C PRO A 49 7.45 -11.29 -0.33
N VAL A 50 6.86 -10.82 -1.44
CA VAL A 50 6.38 -9.44 -1.55
C VAL A 50 5.07 -9.34 -0.77
N ARG A 51 5.01 -8.40 0.18
CA ARG A 51 3.86 -8.22 1.06
C ARG A 51 3.48 -6.74 1.15
N ALA A 52 2.21 -6.49 1.39
CA ALA A 52 1.66 -5.17 1.69
C ALA A 52 0.93 -5.19 3.03
N LEU A 53 0.89 -4.04 3.70
CA LEU A 53 0.02 -3.81 4.85
C LEU A 53 -1.29 -3.24 4.35
N VAL A 54 -2.40 -3.92 4.60
CA VAL A 54 -3.70 -3.61 4.02
C VAL A 54 -4.78 -3.59 5.09
N SER A 55 -5.75 -2.68 4.99
CA SER A 55 -6.91 -2.68 5.89
C SER A 55 -7.66 -4.00 5.83
N ARG A 56 -8.00 -4.56 7.00
CA ARG A 56 -8.79 -5.79 7.09
C ARG A 56 -10.13 -5.67 6.36
N SER A 57 -10.75 -4.48 6.40
CA SER A 57 -11.99 -4.20 5.68
C SER A 57 -11.87 -4.36 4.17
N LEU A 58 -10.73 -3.97 3.57
CA LEU A 58 -10.54 -4.10 2.13
C LEU A 58 -10.53 -5.58 1.71
N LEU A 59 -9.93 -6.46 2.51
CA LEU A 59 -9.91 -7.90 2.21
C LEU A 59 -11.31 -8.51 2.37
N GLN A 60 -12.05 -8.11 3.41
CA GLN A 60 -13.42 -8.58 3.62
C GLN A 60 -14.38 -8.13 2.52
N GLU A 61 -14.23 -6.90 2.03
CA GLU A 61 -15.01 -6.37 0.92
C GLU A 61 -14.74 -7.18 -0.36
N LYS A 62 -13.48 -7.59 -0.59
CA LYS A 62 -13.11 -8.44 -1.74
C LYS A 62 -13.63 -9.87 -1.65
N ASP A 63 -13.55 -10.49 -0.47
CA ASP A 63 -14.08 -11.84 -0.28
C ASP A 63 -15.60 -11.85 -0.51
N GLN A 64 -16.31 -10.80 -0.06
CA GLN A 64 -17.76 -10.64 -0.28
C GLN A 64 -18.13 -10.39 -1.74
N GLU A 65 -17.38 -9.53 -2.45
CA GLU A 65 -17.60 -9.30 -3.89
C GLU A 65 -17.45 -10.60 -4.70
N GLN A 66 -16.49 -11.44 -4.32
CA GLN A 66 -16.29 -12.74 -4.98
C GLN A 66 -17.44 -13.72 -4.72
N ASP A 67 -17.91 -13.80 -3.46
CA ASP A 67 -19.08 -14.64 -3.11
C ASP A 67 -20.37 -14.13 -3.80
N GLU A 68 -20.56 -12.81 -3.91
CA GLU A 68 -21.71 -12.21 -4.58
C GLU A 68 -21.69 -12.38 -6.10
N GLU A 69 -20.52 -12.39 -6.75
CA GLU A 69 -20.39 -12.72 -8.18
C GLU A 69 -20.76 -14.19 -8.46
N ASP A 70 -20.38 -15.11 -7.56
CA ASP A 70 -20.74 -16.53 -7.66
C ASP A 70 -22.24 -16.77 -7.38
N GLU A 71 -22.86 -15.97 -6.49
CA GLU A 71 -24.29 -16.08 -6.15
C GLU A 71 -25.23 -15.30 -7.08
N ALA A 72 -24.77 -14.23 -7.75
CA ALA A 72 -25.58 -13.41 -8.66
C ALA A 72 -26.05 -14.14 -9.94
N GLU A 73 -25.53 -15.33 -10.22
CA GLU A 73 -26.10 -16.25 -11.21
C GLU A 73 -27.41 -16.93 -10.73
N THR A 74 -27.76 -16.79 -9.45
CA THR A 74 -28.91 -17.45 -8.81
C THR A 74 -29.65 -16.52 -7.84
N GLU A 75 -30.63 -15.79 -8.38
CA GLU A 75 -31.74 -15.10 -7.68
C GLU A 75 -31.56 -13.65 -7.18
N THR A 76 -32.59 -12.88 -7.51
CA THR A 76 -32.84 -11.47 -7.15
C THR A 76 -33.18 -11.32 -5.66
N GLY A 77 -32.26 -10.82 -4.85
CA GLY A 77 -32.50 -10.59 -3.42
C GLY A 77 -31.75 -9.42 -2.80
N GLY A 78 -32.33 -8.21 -2.88
CA GLY A 78 -32.17 -7.14 -1.88
C GLY A 78 -30.76 -6.73 -1.45
N ALA A 79 -29.87 -6.36 -2.39
CA ALA A 79 -28.57 -5.79 -2.06
C ALA A 79 -28.70 -4.48 -1.25
N ARG A 80 -28.21 -4.49 -0.01
CA ARG A 80 -28.01 -3.24 0.74
C ARG A 80 -26.94 -2.43 0.01
N SER A 81 -27.34 -1.32 -0.61
CA SER A 81 -26.42 -0.34 -1.21
C SER A 81 -25.48 0.22 -0.13
N ARG A 82 -24.33 -0.43 0.06
CA ARG A 82 -23.21 0.11 0.83
C ARG A 82 -22.42 0.99 -0.13
N THR A 83 -22.25 2.26 0.24
CA THR A 83 -21.33 3.13 -0.50
C THR A 83 -19.90 2.61 -0.29
N PRO A 84 -19.13 2.41 -1.37
CA PRO A 84 -17.80 1.84 -1.29
C PRO A 84 -16.85 2.81 -0.58
N ARG A 85 -15.94 2.28 0.23
CA ARG A 85 -15.04 3.09 1.07
C ARG A 85 -13.90 3.66 0.24
N PRO A 86 -13.58 4.96 0.37
CA PRO A 86 -12.41 5.54 -0.29
C PRO A 86 -11.13 4.81 0.15
N THR A 87 -10.17 4.67 -0.76
CA THR A 87 -8.92 3.95 -0.53
C THR A 87 -7.73 4.90 -0.60
N LEU A 88 -6.84 4.81 0.38
CA LEU A 88 -5.54 5.47 0.41
C LEU A 88 -4.43 4.47 0.13
N LEU A 89 -3.74 4.65 -0.99
CA LEU A 89 -2.54 3.91 -1.37
C LEU A 89 -1.29 4.71 -0.99
N VAL A 90 -0.49 4.20 -0.06
CA VAL A 90 0.80 4.75 0.34
C VAL A 90 1.92 3.90 -0.26
N ILE A 91 2.73 4.49 -1.14
CA ILE A 91 3.82 3.80 -1.84
C ILE A 91 5.17 4.35 -1.39
N THR A 92 6.03 3.48 -0.85
CA THR A 92 7.34 3.90 -0.34
C THR A 92 8.45 3.79 -1.39
N GLY A 93 9.22 4.87 -1.59
CA GLY A 93 10.37 4.86 -2.50
C GLY A 93 11.68 4.41 -1.85
N LYS A 94 12.79 4.82 -2.45
CA LYS A 94 14.15 4.39 -2.08
C LYS A 94 14.54 4.87 -0.68
N GLY A 95 14.39 3.99 0.30
CA GLY A 95 14.95 4.09 1.64
C GLY A 95 15.54 2.75 2.07
N LYS A 96 16.34 2.71 3.14
CA LYS A 96 16.59 1.42 3.86
C LYS A 96 15.34 0.96 4.63
N VAL A 97 14.25 1.64 4.37
CA VAL A 97 13.15 1.83 5.27
C VAL A 97 11.91 1.45 4.48
N ARG A 98 11.32 0.32 4.85
CA ARG A 98 10.28 -0.41 4.12
C ARG A 98 8.93 -0.17 4.78
N ALA A 99 7.86 -0.07 3.98
CA ALA A 99 6.46 -0.01 4.42
C ALA A 99 6.21 0.96 5.60
N GLY A 100 6.05 2.24 5.26
CA GLY A 100 5.55 3.27 6.17
C GLY A 100 6.60 4.00 7.02
N ILE A 101 7.90 3.94 6.73
CA ILE A 101 8.86 4.92 7.29
C ILE A 101 9.67 5.56 6.14
N PHE A 102 9.79 6.89 6.14
CA PHE A 102 10.30 7.71 5.05
C PHE A 102 11.76 8.15 5.29
N SER A 103 12.70 7.50 4.60
CA SER A 103 14.09 7.95 4.35
C SER A 103 15.02 8.20 5.56
N ARG A 104 16.34 8.16 5.29
CA ARG A 104 17.45 8.31 6.24
C ARG A 104 17.88 9.77 6.50
N ARG A 105 17.25 10.76 5.84
CA ARG A 105 17.74 12.15 5.80
C ARG A 105 16.93 13.18 6.60
N HIS A 106 15.80 12.80 7.21
CA HIS A 106 15.01 13.72 8.04
C HIS A 106 15.35 13.62 9.53
N LEU A 107 16.64 13.68 9.87
CA LEU A 107 17.04 14.23 11.17
C LEU A 107 17.01 15.76 11.03
N GLN A 108 15.84 16.33 10.74
CA GLN A 108 15.66 17.77 10.83
C GLN A 108 15.47 18.12 12.29
N VAL A 109 16.59 18.54 12.87
CA VAL A 109 16.74 19.30 14.09
C VAL A 109 15.63 20.37 14.13
N THR A 110 14.91 20.46 15.26
CA THR A 110 13.74 21.32 15.57
C THR A 110 12.39 20.85 15.03
N GLY A 111 11.81 19.86 15.70
CA GLY A 111 10.46 19.33 15.43
C GLY A 111 10.52 17.82 15.24
N LEU A 112 10.03 17.04 16.23
CA LEU A 112 9.87 15.58 16.11
C LEU A 112 8.69 15.30 15.17
N GLU A 113 8.84 15.57 13.88
CA GLU A 113 7.90 15.06 12.88
C GLU A 113 8.27 13.61 12.58
N PRO A 114 7.41 12.64 12.91
CA PRO A 114 7.68 11.26 12.58
C PRO A 114 7.74 11.14 11.06
N SER A 115 8.90 10.80 10.51
CA SER A 115 9.05 10.37 9.11
C SER A 115 8.44 8.98 8.93
N CYS A 116 7.18 8.82 9.29
CA CYS A 116 6.43 7.58 9.34
C CYS A 116 5.04 7.82 8.75
N ALA A 117 4.49 6.84 8.07
CA ALA A 117 3.12 6.86 7.56
C ALA A 117 2.08 6.77 8.68
N LEU A 118 2.46 6.58 9.95
CA LEU A 118 1.54 6.41 11.07
C LEU A 118 0.51 7.54 11.18
N SER A 119 0.92 8.80 11.07
CA SER A 119 -0.02 9.93 11.14
C SER A 119 -1.03 9.92 9.98
N ILE A 120 -0.58 9.52 8.80
CA ILE A 120 -1.40 9.35 7.60
C ILE A 120 -2.38 8.17 7.78
N VAL A 121 -1.90 7.05 8.32
CA VAL A 121 -2.71 5.86 8.63
C VAL A 121 -3.80 6.20 9.66
N ALA A 122 -3.43 6.85 10.76
CA ALA A 122 -4.39 7.26 11.80
C ALA A 122 -5.46 8.20 11.24
N GLN A 123 -5.05 9.16 10.41
CA GLN A 123 -5.96 10.08 9.74
C GLN A 123 -6.87 9.41 8.71
N ALA A 124 -6.35 8.47 7.92
CA ALA A 124 -7.14 7.70 6.97
C ALA A 124 -8.16 6.80 7.69
N LYS A 125 -7.74 6.17 8.80
CA LYS A 125 -8.62 5.36 9.65
C LYS A 125 -9.75 6.21 10.26
N GLN A 126 -9.44 7.41 10.75
CA GLN A 126 -10.45 8.34 11.29
C GLN A 126 -11.51 8.72 10.23
N ARG A 127 -11.15 8.68 8.94
CA ARG A 127 -12.03 9.00 7.81
C ARG A 127 -12.72 7.75 7.21
N ASP A 128 -12.62 6.60 7.87
CA ASP A 128 -13.14 5.31 7.41
C ASP A 128 -12.64 4.92 6.00
N MET A 129 -11.39 5.26 5.70
CA MET A 129 -10.74 4.89 4.44
C MET A 129 -10.14 3.48 4.54
N ASN A 130 -10.18 2.75 3.43
CA ASN A 130 -9.30 1.60 3.21
C ASN A 130 -7.86 2.09 3.01
N ILE A 131 -6.88 1.33 3.49
CA ILE A 131 -5.48 1.73 3.48
C ILE A 131 -4.65 0.59 2.88
N VAL A 132 -3.75 0.93 1.95
CA VAL A 132 -2.77 0.01 1.35
C VAL A 132 -1.38 0.62 1.46
N LEU A 133 -0.47 -0.02 2.18
CA LEU A 133 0.94 0.35 2.30
C LEU A 133 1.79 -0.62 1.50
N LEU A 134 2.46 -0.10 0.47
CA LEU A 134 3.24 -0.87 -0.49
C LEU A 134 4.70 -0.42 -0.51
N ASP A 135 5.62 -1.40 -0.45
CA ASP A 135 7.04 -1.21 -0.73
C ASP A 135 7.43 -1.88 -2.05
N PRO A 136 7.40 -1.14 -3.19
CA PRO A 136 7.81 -1.69 -4.48
C PRO A 136 9.30 -2.03 -4.53
N ASN A 137 10.13 -1.51 -3.61
CA ASN A 137 11.57 -1.70 -3.65
C ASN A 137 12.06 -2.87 -2.76
N VAL A 138 11.16 -3.73 -2.29
CA VAL A 138 11.49 -4.88 -1.42
C VAL A 138 12.57 -5.81 -2.01
N HIS A 139 12.63 -5.88 -3.35
CA HIS A 139 13.63 -6.63 -4.12
C HIS A 139 14.58 -5.76 -4.95
N GLY A 140 14.60 -4.45 -4.68
CA GLY A 140 15.39 -3.47 -5.43
C GLY A 140 14.65 -2.89 -6.64
N GLU A 141 15.21 -1.79 -7.15
CA GLU A 141 14.54 -0.90 -8.11
C GLU A 141 14.18 -1.54 -9.44
N ARG A 142 14.96 -2.53 -9.88
CA ARG A 142 14.74 -3.19 -11.19
C ARG A 142 13.42 -3.97 -11.24
N LYS A 143 12.91 -4.39 -10.09
CA LYS A 143 11.65 -5.14 -9.98
C LYS A 143 10.48 -4.29 -9.47
N ALA A 144 10.73 -3.02 -9.17
CA ALA A 144 9.74 -2.14 -8.55
C ALA A 144 8.48 -1.96 -9.41
N MET A 145 8.66 -1.81 -10.73
CA MET A 145 7.53 -1.66 -11.65
C MET A 145 6.64 -2.90 -11.69
N GLY A 146 7.23 -4.10 -11.81
CA GLY A 146 6.46 -5.35 -11.80
C GLY A 146 5.72 -5.57 -10.49
N ILE A 147 6.32 -5.18 -9.36
CA ILE A 147 5.63 -5.22 -8.06
C ILE A 147 4.45 -4.25 -8.03
N ILE A 148 4.59 -3.02 -8.57
CA ILE A 148 3.47 -2.09 -8.69
C ILE A 148 2.36 -2.70 -9.53
N GLU A 149 2.67 -3.22 -10.71
CA GLU A 149 1.67 -3.82 -11.62
C GLU A 149 0.89 -4.96 -10.95
N GLN A 150 1.60 -5.89 -10.30
CA GLN A 150 0.99 -6.99 -9.56
C GLN A 150 0.15 -6.49 -8.38
N SER A 151 0.67 -5.53 -7.60
CA SER A 151 -0.03 -4.99 -6.44
C SER A 151 -1.30 -4.26 -6.83
N MET A 152 -1.26 -3.45 -7.89
CA MET A 152 -2.42 -2.73 -8.40
C MET A 152 -3.46 -3.74 -8.91
N THR A 153 -3.05 -4.72 -9.70
CA THR A 153 -3.97 -5.76 -10.21
C THR A 153 -4.63 -6.56 -9.09
N GLN A 154 -3.86 -6.97 -8.07
CA GLN A 154 -4.35 -7.84 -7.02
C GLN A 154 -5.07 -7.09 -5.89
N LEU A 155 -4.64 -5.88 -5.53
CA LEU A 155 -5.17 -5.15 -4.38
C LEU A 155 -6.17 -4.07 -4.80
N LEU A 156 -5.97 -3.43 -5.95
CA LEU A 156 -6.77 -2.30 -6.43
C LEU A 156 -7.15 -2.50 -7.90
N PRO A 157 -7.81 -3.61 -8.27
CA PRO A 157 -8.15 -3.90 -9.65
C PRO A 157 -8.98 -2.75 -10.23
N PRO A 158 -8.80 -2.42 -11.52
CA PRO A 158 -9.65 -1.45 -12.16
C PRO A 158 -11.10 -1.95 -12.11
N PRO A 159 -12.07 -1.07 -11.84
CA PRO A 159 -13.46 -1.47 -11.73
C PRO A 159 -13.96 -2.03 -13.07
N SER A 160 -14.58 -3.22 -13.01
CA SER A 160 -15.25 -3.83 -14.15
C SER A 160 -16.39 -2.92 -14.63
N SER A 161 -16.52 -2.77 -15.95
CA SER A 161 -17.45 -1.86 -16.64
C SER A 161 -18.94 -2.03 -16.30
N SER A 162 -19.31 -3.06 -15.53
CA SER A 162 -20.69 -3.37 -15.13
C SER A 162 -21.20 -2.57 -13.92
N HIS A 163 -20.34 -1.96 -13.09
CA HIS A 163 -20.74 -1.29 -11.84
C HIS A 163 -20.24 0.17 -11.70
N LEU A 164 -20.38 0.96 -12.78
CA LEU A 164 -19.96 2.38 -12.85
C LEU A 164 -20.62 3.33 -11.82
N THR A 165 -21.67 2.91 -11.11
CA THR A 165 -22.45 3.80 -10.24
C THR A 165 -21.96 3.90 -8.80
N HIS A 166 -21.01 3.04 -8.39
CA HIS A 166 -20.45 3.04 -7.04
C HIS A 166 -18.95 2.72 -7.09
N GLN A 167 -18.12 3.66 -7.55
CA GLN A 167 -16.67 3.54 -7.48
C GLN A 167 -16.14 4.27 -6.24
N ALA A 168 -15.34 3.58 -5.43
CA ALA A 168 -14.67 4.19 -4.29
C ALA A 168 -13.55 5.14 -4.76
N PRO A 169 -13.47 6.35 -4.21
CA PRO A 169 -12.35 7.25 -4.47
C PRO A 169 -10.99 6.65 -4.14
N LEU A 170 -10.00 6.83 -5.01
CA LEU A 170 -8.61 6.45 -4.81
C LEU A 170 -7.75 7.69 -4.56
N TYR A 171 -6.99 7.66 -3.46
CA TYR A 171 -5.99 8.64 -3.10
C TYR A 171 -4.62 7.97 -3.09
N ILE A 172 -3.62 8.60 -3.68
CA ILE A 172 -2.26 8.05 -3.77
C ILE A 172 -1.28 8.99 -3.08
N GLN A 173 -0.47 8.43 -2.20
CA GLN A 173 0.66 9.11 -1.59
C GLN A 173 1.94 8.35 -1.90
N ALA A 174 2.75 8.89 -2.80
CA ALA A 174 3.97 8.27 -3.29
C ALA A 174 5.21 9.03 -2.80
N HIS A 175 6.12 8.32 -2.12
CA HIS A 175 7.33 8.95 -1.58
C HIS A 175 8.56 8.65 -2.44
N SER A 176 9.40 9.66 -2.69
CA SER A 176 10.69 9.50 -3.38
C SER A 176 10.52 8.84 -4.77
N CYS A 177 11.34 7.86 -5.13
CA CYS A 177 11.27 7.22 -6.45
C CYS A 177 9.95 6.47 -6.73
N ALA A 178 9.14 6.18 -5.70
CA ALA A 178 7.82 5.56 -5.91
C ALA A 178 6.90 6.42 -6.77
N GLY A 179 7.04 7.75 -6.69
CA GLY A 179 6.30 8.68 -7.55
C GLY A 179 6.52 8.42 -9.03
N ALA A 180 7.76 8.14 -9.44
CA ALA A 180 8.05 7.85 -10.85
C ALA A 180 7.42 6.54 -11.32
N TYR A 181 7.42 5.50 -10.47
CA TYR A 181 6.80 4.21 -10.82
C TYR A 181 5.29 4.33 -10.94
N ILE A 182 4.63 5.01 -9.98
CA ILE A 182 3.18 5.12 -10.01
C ILE A 182 2.69 6.05 -11.13
N VAL A 183 3.40 7.16 -11.40
CA VAL A 183 3.09 8.01 -12.56
C VAL A 183 3.20 7.20 -13.85
N ARG A 184 4.28 6.41 -14.00
CA ARG A 184 4.45 5.55 -15.18
C ARG A 184 3.31 4.54 -15.32
N TYR A 185 2.95 3.87 -14.23
CA TYR A 185 1.82 2.92 -14.20
C TYR A 185 0.52 3.59 -14.61
N MET A 186 0.23 4.77 -14.05
CA MET A 186 -0.99 5.52 -14.33
C MET A 186 -1.06 6.05 -15.75
N MET A 187 0.07 6.39 -16.39
CA MET A 187 0.08 6.77 -17.80
C MET A 187 -0.36 5.61 -18.70
N ASP A 188 0.01 4.38 -18.37
CA ASP A 188 -0.32 3.19 -19.15
C ASP A 188 -1.75 2.67 -18.83
N HIS A 189 -2.36 3.11 -17.72
CA HIS A 189 -3.69 2.67 -17.26
C HIS A 189 -4.67 3.83 -17.00
N TYR A 190 -4.43 5.00 -17.58
CA TYR A 190 -5.14 6.24 -17.22
C TYR A 190 -6.66 6.09 -17.34
N ASP A 191 -7.14 5.56 -18.47
CA ASP A 191 -8.58 5.43 -18.73
C ASP A 191 -9.29 4.55 -17.68
N SER A 192 -8.57 3.61 -17.09
CA SER A 192 -9.09 2.67 -16.09
C SER A 192 -9.11 3.22 -14.66
N TYR A 193 -8.34 4.27 -14.35
CA TYR A 193 -8.22 4.83 -13.00
C TYR A 193 -8.69 6.29 -12.89
N ALA A 194 -8.66 7.04 -14.00
CA ALA A 194 -9.04 8.45 -14.04
C ALA A 194 -10.44 8.76 -13.46
N PRO A 195 -11.47 7.89 -13.62
CA PRO A 195 -12.80 8.20 -13.10
C PRO A 195 -12.91 8.27 -11.57
N TYR A 196 -11.98 7.68 -10.82
CA TYR A 196 -12.03 7.62 -9.35
C TYR A 196 -10.72 8.00 -8.66
N LEU A 197 -9.65 8.31 -9.40
CA LEU A 197 -8.43 8.89 -8.85
C LEU A 197 -8.68 10.36 -8.47
N GLU A 198 -8.85 10.64 -7.18
CA GLU A 198 -9.14 11.99 -6.67
C GLU A 198 -7.88 12.83 -6.44
N ALA A 199 -6.81 12.20 -5.96
CA ALA A 199 -5.55 12.90 -5.73
C ALA A 199 -4.35 11.95 -5.77
N MET A 200 -3.22 12.49 -6.23
CA MET A 200 -1.90 11.85 -6.16
C MET A 200 -0.87 12.86 -5.69
N VAL A 201 -0.17 12.55 -4.60
CA VAL A 201 0.84 13.40 -3.93
C VAL A 201 2.18 12.69 -3.87
#